data_AF-A0A3F3MRP3-F1
#
_entry.id   AF-A0A3F3MRP3-F1
#
_cell.length_a   1.000
_cell.length_b   1.000
_cell.length_c   1.000
_cell.angle_alpha   90.00
_cell.angle_beta   90.00
_cell.angle_gamma   90.00
#
_symmetry.space_group_name_H-M   'P 1'
#
loop_
_entity.id
_entity.type
_entity.pdbx_description
1 polymer ?
#
loop_
_entity_poly.entity_id
_entity_poly.type
_entity_poly.pdbx_seq_one_letter_code
_entity_poly.pdbx_strand_id
1 'polypeptide(L)' 'MRLANDKKTLDWIEEIGGEQYEAKFTHGTVYGYNKFKCRCEFCKEAKALSNQRAALKRAVKANPPQSVLIVGGAA' A
#
# COMPACT_ATOMS: atom_id res chain seq x y z
N MET A 1 -19.24 2.95 -0.44
CA MET A 1 -17.88 2.37 -0.42
C MET A 1 -16.90 3.52 -0.24
N ARG A 2 -16.33 3.72 0.96
CA ARG A 2 -15.42 4.86 1.21
C ARG A 2 -14.03 4.49 0.68
N LEU A 3 -13.56 5.25 -0.31
CA LEU A 3 -12.27 5.04 -0.97
C LEU A 3 -11.13 5.46 -0.03
N ALA A 4 -9.96 4.83 -0.15
CA ALA A 4 -8.75 5.16 0.61
C ALA A 4 -8.23 6.62 0.41
N ASN A 5 -8.86 7.37 -0.52
CA ASN A 5 -8.57 8.78 -0.82
C ASN A 5 -9.70 9.73 -0.42
N ASP A 6 -10.70 9.28 0.36
CA ASP A 6 -11.81 10.13 0.76
C ASP A 6 -11.40 11.07 1.90
N LYS A 7 -11.17 12.34 1.54
CA LYS A 7 -10.88 13.45 2.45
C LYS A 7 -12.01 13.73 3.46
N LYS A 8 -13.19 13.09 3.32
CA LYS A 8 -14.37 13.29 4.20
C LYS A 8 -14.39 12.44 5.48
N THR A 9 -13.32 11.75 5.86
CA THR A 9 -13.33 10.95 7.12
C THR A 9 -12.80 11.71 8.34
N LEU A 10 -12.90 13.05 8.34
CA LEU A 10 -12.59 13.90 9.49
C LEU A 10 -13.73 14.90 9.76
N ASP A 11 -14.94 14.40 10.04
CA ASP A 11 -16.08 15.19 10.53
C ASP A 11 -15.98 15.50 12.04
N TRP A 12 -14.80 15.85 12.56
CA TRP A 12 -14.62 16.21 13.99
C TRP A 12 -13.89 17.55 14.19
N ILE A 13 -13.76 18.36 13.16
CA ILE A 13 -13.16 19.70 13.25
C ILE A 13 -13.96 20.66 12.36
N GLU A 14 -15.20 20.98 12.75
CA GLU A 14 -15.97 22.08 12.15
C GLU A 14 -15.91 23.37 12.99
N GLU A 15 -15.08 23.43 14.05
CA GLU A 15 -15.09 24.56 15.00
C GLU A 15 -13.74 25.27 15.24
N ILE A 16 -12.65 24.88 14.56
CA ILE A 16 -11.39 25.62 14.63
C ILE A 16 -11.14 26.26 13.26
N GLY A 17 -11.18 27.59 13.23
CA GLY A 17 -11.13 28.39 12.02
C GLY A 17 -9.98 28.01 11.07
N GLY A 18 -10.35 27.81 9.81
CA GLY A 18 -9.59 28.30 8.65
C GLY A 18 -8.28 27.61 8.26
N GLU A 19 -7.72 26.69 9.04
CA GLU A 19 -6.49 26.01 8.64
C GLU A 19 -6.81 24.70 7.92
N GLN A 20 -6.83 24.75 6.59
CA GLN A 20 -6.91 23.56 5.74
C GLN A 20 -5.77 22.62 6.15
N TYR A 21 -6.10 21.46 6.72
CA TYR A 21 -5.11 20.44 7.00
C TYR A 21 -4.56 19.93 5.66
N GLU A 22 -3.42 20.47 5.26
CA GLU A 22 -2.71 19.96 4.10
C GLU A 22 -2.09 18.63 4.53
N ALA A 23 -2.62 17.53 4.00
CA ALA A 23 -2.08 16.21 4.28
C ALA A 23 -0.61 16.18 3.82
N LYS A 24 0.32 16.37 4.77
CA LYS A 24 1.77 16.53 4.55
C LYS A 24 2.38 15.42 3.70
N PHE A 25 1.72 14.25 3.62
CA PHE A 25 2.04 13.16 2.71
C PHE A 25 0.87 12.17 2.58
N THR A 26 0.92 11.30 1.57
CA THR A 26 -0.11 10.28 1.32
C THR A 26 0.02 9.08 2.27
N HIS A 27 -1.03 8.85 3.07
CA HIS A 27 -1.17 7.66 3.93
C HIS A 27 -1.58 6.42 3.12
N GLY A 28 -1.57 5.23 3.74
CA GLY A 28 -1.93 3.98 3.05
C GLY A 28 -0.89 3.51 2.03
N THR A 29 0.33 4.07 2.09
CA THR A 29 1.43 3.69 1.21
C THR A 29 2.62 3.17 2.01
N VAL A 30 3.40 2.29 1.39
CA VAL A 30 4.68 1.82 1.95
C VAL A 30 5.66 3.00 2.13
N TYR A 31 5.55 4.02 1.27
CA TYR A 31 6.33 5.24 1.37
C TYR A 31 6.03 6.02 2.64
N GLY A 32 4.74 6.21 2.97
CA GLY A 32 4.29 6.78 4.24
C GLY A 32 4.82 6.02 5.46
N TYR A 33 4.80 4.69 5.41
CA TYR A 33 5.30 3.84 6.50
C TYR A 33 6.83 3.93 6.70
N ASN A 34 7.61 3.88 5.61
CA ASN A 34 9.06 3.80 5.68
C ASN A 34 9.73 5.17 5.85
N LYS A 35 9.32 6.17 5.06
CA LYS A 35 9.97 7.50 5.01
C LYS A 35 9.44 8.42 6.11
N PHE A 36 8.12 8.53 6.20
CA PHE A 36 7.46 9.42 7.16
C PHE A 36 7.14 8.76 8.50
N LYS A 37 7.55 7.49 8.68
CA LYS A 37 7.36 6.69 9.90
C LYS A 37 5.90 6.64 10.38
N CYS A 38 4.94 6.79 9.47
CA CYS A 38 3.53 6.71 9.83
C CYS A 38 3.17 5.29 10.33
N ARG A 39 2.32 5.22 11.35
CA ARG A 39 1.85 3.98 11.99
C ARG A 39 0.33 3.85 12.03
N CYS A 40 -0.40 4.62 11.22
CA CYS A 40 -1.83 4.40 11.05
C CYS A 40 -2.09 3.02 10.42
N GLU A 41 -3.32 2.50 10.61
CA GLU A 41 -3.71 1.17 10.15
C GLU A 41 -3.48 0.99 8.65
N PHE A 42 -3.88 1.96 7.83
CA PHE A 42 -3.66 1.92 6.38
C PHE A 42 -2.17 1.80 6.00
N CYS A 43 -1.27 2.52 6.69
CA CYS A 43 0.17 2.42 6.43
C CYS A 43 0.75 1.07 6.88
N LYS A 44 0.26 0.51 8.00
CA LYS A 44 0.64 -0.83 8.46
C LYS A 44 0.18 -1.91 7.47
N GLU A 45 -1.06 -1.84 7.02
CA GLU A 45 -1.64 -2.75 6.02
C GLU A 45 -0.85 -2.69 4.71
N ALA A 46 -0.56 -1.49 4.20
CA ALA A 46 0.25 -1.31 2.99
C ALA A 46 1.61 -2.00 3.10
N LYS A 47 2.25 -1.90 4.28
CA LYS A 47 3.51 -2.60 4.56
C LYS A 47 3.33 -4.12 4.60
N ALA A 48 2.27 -4.60 5.25
CA ALA A 48 1.97 -6.04 5.33
C ALA A 48 1.72 -6.64 3.93
N LEU A 49 0.89 -5.98 3.10
CA LEU A 49 0.64 -6.37 1.71
C LEU A 49 1.93 -6.37 0.87
N SER A 50 2.80 -5.38 1.07
CA SER A 50 4.10 -5.34 0.39
C SER A 50 4.98 -6.54 0.76
N ASN A 51 5.01 -6.92 2.04
CA ASN A 51 5.76 -8.09 2.50
C ASN A 51 5.19 -9.39 1.93
N GLN A 52 3.86 -9.55 1.92
CA GLN A 52 3.19 -10.72 1.32
C GLN A 52 3.51 -10.85 -0.17
N ARG A 53 3.44 -9.74 -0.93
CA ARG A 53 3.82 -9.73 -2.36
C ARG A 53 5.28 -10.14 -2.56
N ALA A 54 6.18 -9.68 -1.71
CA ALA A 54 7.59 -10.08 -1.78
C ALA A 54 7.79 -11.58 -1.52
N ALA A 55 7.06 -12.13 -0.53
CA ALA A 55 7.08 -13.57 -0.24
C ALA A 55 6.52 -14.39 -1.42
N LEU A 56 5.38 -13.98 -1.99
CA LEU A 56 4.79 -14.64 -3.16
C LEU A 56 5.74 -14.60 -4.37
N LYS A 57 6.39 -13.46 -4.64
CA LYS A 57 7.39 -13.37 -5.71
C LYS A 57 8.55 -14.34 -5.50
N ARG A 58 9.02 -14.52 -4.25
CA ARG A 58 10.07 -15.50 -3.93
C ARG A 58 9.58 -16.93 -4.13
N ALA A 59 8.35 -17.25 -3.70
CA ALA A 59 7.74 -18.55 -3.89
C ALA A 59 7.57 -18.91 -5.38
N VAL A 60 7.05 -17.97 -6.18
CA VAL A 60 6.91 -18.14 -7.63
C VAL A 60 8.28 -18.29 -8.31
N LYS A 61 9.30 -17.56 -7.86
CA LYS A 61 10.66 -17.74 -8.40
C LYS A 61 11.24 -19.12 -8.05
N ALA A 62 10.97 -19.62 -6.84
CA ALA A 62 11.46 -20.91 -6.38
C ALA A 62 10.73 -22.09 -7.05
N ASN A 63 9.43 -21.95 -7.28
CA ASN A 63 8.59 -22.92 -7.97
C ASN A 63 7.79 -22.20 -9.07
N PRO A 64 8.38 -22.00 -10.26
CA PRO A 64 7.70 -21.32 -11.35
C PRO A 64 6.53 -22.18 -11.84
N PRO A 65 5.36 -21.58 -12.14
CA PRO A 65 4.23 -22.33 -12.65
C PRO A 65 4.59 -22.98 -13.99
N GLN A 66 4.08 -24.19 -14.23
CA GLN A 66 4.37 -24.99 -15.43
C GLN A 66 4.13 -24.23 -16.74
N SER A 67 3.16 -23.31 -16.77
CA SER A 67 2.87 -22.45 -17.92
C SER A 67 4.03 -21.54 -18.35
N VAL A 68 4.93 -21.18 -17.43
CA VAL A 68 6.12 -20.36 -17.74
C VAL A 68 7.24 -21.20 -18.35
N LEU A 69 7.28 -22.51 -18.08
CA LEU A 69 8.35 -23.40 -18.56
C LEU A 69 8.19 -23.78 -20.05
N ILE A 70 6.96 -23.74 -20.60
CA ILE A 70 6.66 -24.21 -21.96
C ILE A 70 7.18 -23.23 -23.04
N VAL A 71 7.37 -21.95 -22.72
CA VAL A 71 7.76 -20.90 -23.70
C VAL A 71 9.26 -20.93 -24.03
N GLY A 72 10.06 -21.78 -23.37
CA GLY A 72 11.51 -21.89 -23.57
C GLY A 72 11.97 -23.08 -24.44
N GLY A 73 11.06 -23.75 -25.15
CA GLY A 73 11.42 -24.88 -26.04
C GLY A 73 12.14 -24.41 -27.29
N ALA A 74 13.42 -24.80 -27.43
CA ALA A 74 14.27 -24.57 -28.58
C ALA A 74 13.64 -25.06 -29.90
N ALA A 75 13.75 -24.25 -30.95
CA ALA A 75 13.56 -24.63 -32.34
C ALA A 75 14.92 -24.90 -33.00
#